data_AF-G2QX06-F1
#
_entry.id   AF-G2QX06-F1
#
_cell.length_a   1.000
_cell.length_b   1.000
_cell.length_c   1.000
_cell.angle_alpha   90.00
_cell.angle_beta   90.00
_cell.angle_gamma   90.00
#
_symmetry.space_group_name_H-M   'P 1'
#
loop_
_entity.id
_entity.type
_entity.pdbx_description
1 polymer ?
#
loop_
_entity_poly.entity_id
_entity_poly.type
_entity_poly.pdbx_seq_one_letter_code
_entity_poly.pdbx_strand_id
1 'polypeptide(L)' 'MAAAQAEQYLAYLRAQRTYVTLLERYNPGMGMDEEERVRLTARRVGLDLPVEYSGDEEGKGEGVPGRK' A
#
# COMPACT_ATOMS: atom_id res chain seq x y z
N MET A 1 22.45 32.78 -16.98
CA MET A 1 22.57 31.43 -16.36
C MET A 1 21.62 31.27 -15.17
N ALA A 2 21.77 32.06 -14.09
CA ALA A 2 20.96 31.91 -12.87
C ALA A 2 19.43 32.07 -13.07
N ALA A 3 18.99 33.01 -13.91
CA ALA A 3 17.56 33.21 -14.18
C ALA A 3 16.89 32.00 -14.88
N ALA A 4 17.57 31.41 -15.87
CA ALA A 4 17.07 30.22 -16.56
C ALA A 4 16.99 29.00 -15.61
N GLN A 5 17.93 28.87 -14.68
CA GLN A 5 17.87 27.83 -13.64
C GLN A 5 16.68 28.05 -12.70
N ALA A 6 16.42 29.28 -12.29
CA ALA A 6 15.27 29.61 -11.45
C ALA A 6 13.93 29.27 -12.14
N GLU A 7 13.81 29.54 -13.45
CA GLU A 7 12.64 29.16 -14.24
C GLU A 7 12.44 27.65 -14.32
N GLN A 8 13.52 26.88 -14.50
CA GLN A 8 13.48 25.42 -14.49
C GLN A 8 13.03 24.87 -13.14
N TYR A 9 13.55 25.39 -12.02
CA TYR A 9 13.10 24.99 -10.69
C TYR A 9 11.64 25.34 -10.45
N LEU A 10 11.19 26.51 -10.88
CA LEU A 10 9.79 26.92 -10.76
C LEU A 10 8.86 25.96 -11.53
N ALA A 11 9.24 25.58 -12.76
CA ALA A 11 8.50 24.60 -13.55
C ALA A 11 8.45 23.24 -12.86
N TYR A 12 9.60 22.76 -12.34
CA TYR A 12 9.69 21.50 -11.61
C TYR A 12 8.79 21.48 -10.36
N LEU A 13 8.83 22.52 -9.53
CA LEU A 13 8.01 22.59 -8.31
C LEU A 13 6.51 22.61 -8.62
N ARG A 14 6.09 23.29 -9.70
CA ARG A 14 4.70 23.28 -10.18
C ARG A 14 4.27 21.88 -10.64
N ALA A 15 5.13 21.21 -11.39
CA ALA A 15 4.88 19.83 -11.83
C ALA A 15 4.78 18.89 -10.62
N GLN A 16 5.68 19.03 -9.63
CA GLN A 16 5.72 18.17 -8.46
C GLN A 16 4.45 18.27 -7.61
N ARG A 17 3.92 19.49 -7.41
CA ARG A 17 2.63 19.69 -6.72
C ARG A 17 1.48 18.96 -7.43
N THR A 18 1.44 19.05 -8.76
CA THR A 18 0.41 18.39 -9.58
C THR A 18 0.55 16.88 -9.52
N TYR A 19 1.78 16.36 -9.62
CA TYR A 19 2.09 14.94 -9.52
C TYR A 19 1.59 14.34 -8.21
N VAL A 20 1.93 14.96 -7.06
CA VAL A 20 1.49 14.48 -5.74
C VAL A 20 -0.03 14.45 -5.65
N THR A 21 -0.71 15.51 -6.13
CA THR A 21 -2.18 15.58 -6.13
C THR A 21 -2.81 14.44 -6.94
N LEU A 22 -2.26 14.11 -8.11
CA LEU A 22 -2.74 13.00 -8.93
C LEU A 22 -2.48 11.65 -8.27
N LEU A 23 -1.32 11.50 -7.64
CA LEU A 23 -0.91 10.28 -6.98
C LEU A 23 -1.84 9.93 -5.81
N GLU A 24 -2.14 10.90 -4.95
CA GLU A 24 -3.08 10.74 -3.83
C GLU A 24 -4.49 10.38 -4.31
N ARG A 25 -4.93 10.95 -5.44
CA ARG A 25 -6.28 10.73 -5.97
C ARG A 25 -6.46 9.35 -6.61
N TYR A 26 -5.48 8.91 -7.39
CA TYR A 26 -5.60 7.70 -8.20
C TYR A 26 -4.90 6.49 -7.59
N ASN A 27 -3.97 6.71 -6.67
CA ASN A 27 -3.30 5.64 -5.93
C ASN A 27 -3.38 5.85 -4.41
N PRO A 28 -4.60 5.85 -3.83
CA PRO A 28 -4.79 5.99 -2.38
C PRO A 28 -4.17 4.83 -1.59
N GLY A 29 -3.86 3.72 -2.24
CA GLY A 29 -3.21 2.56 -1.63
C GLY A 29 -1.69 2.55 -1.69
N MET A 30 -1.05 3.61 -2.19
CA MET A 30 0.41 3.68 -2.27
C MET A 30 1.08 3.59 -0.90
N GLY A 31 0.42 4.07 0.16
CA GLY A 31 0.92 3.99 1.53
C GLY A 31 0.47 2.74 2.30
N MET A 32 -0.34 1.86 1.71
CA MET A 32 -0.76 0.61 2.37
C MET A 32 0.34 -0.43 2.19
N ASP A 33 0.62 -1.16 3.27
CA ASP A 33 1.48 -2.32 3.16
C ASP A 33 0.81 -3.40 2.28
N GLU A 34 1.63 -4.27 1.70
CA GLU A 34 1.16 -5.29 0.77
C GLU A 34 0.28 -6.35 1.45
N GLU A 35 0.58 -6.70 2.70
CA GLU A 35 -0.15 -7.68 3.50
C GLU A 35 -1.56 -7.20 3.85
N GLU A 36 -1.69 -5.96 4.32
CA GLU A 36 -2.95 -5.26 4.60
C GLU A 36 -3.81 -5.16 3.33
N ARG A 37 -3.19 -4.84 2.19
CA ARG A 37 -3.89 -4.78 0.91
C ARG A 37 -4.48 -6.15 0.53
N VAL A 38 -3.71 -7.23 0.68
CA VAL A 38 -4.16 -8.61 0.39
C VAL A 38 -5.26 -9.03 1.36
N ARG A 39 -5.14 -8.69 2.64
CA ARG A 39 -6.17 -8.96 3.66
C ARG A 39 -7.49 -8.24 3.35
N LEU A 40 -7.43 -6.97 2.97
CA LEU A 40 -8.61 -6.17 2.62
C LEU A 40 -9.29 -6.67 1.33
N THR A 41 -8.53 -7.14 0.33
CA THR A 41 -9.12 -7.72 -0.88
C THR A 41 -9.73 -9.09 -0.64
N ALA A 42 -9.12 -9.95 0.18
CA ALA A 42 -9.70 -11.23 0.57
C ALA A 42 -11.04 -11.05 1.30
N ARG A 43 -11.13 -10.08 2.22
CA ARG A 43 -12.39 -9.73 2.89
C ARG A 43 -13.48 -9.26 1.93
N ARG A 44 -13.13 -8.59 0.82
CA ARG A 44 -14.13 -8.18 -0.21
C ARG A 44 -14.81 -9.36 -0.87
N VAL A 45 -14.16 -10.53 -0.93
CA VAL A 45 -14.72 -11.77 -1.51
C VAL A 45 -15.23 -12.76 -0.45
N GLY A 46 -15.25 -12.35 0.83
CA GLY A 46 -15.68 -13.21 1.94
C GLY A 46 -14.66 -14.29 2.31
N LEU A 47 -13.39 -14.11 1.93
CA LEU A 47 -12.28 -15.00 2.27
C LEU A 47 -11.48 -14.39 3.43
N ASP A 48 -11.21 -15.18 4.47
CA ASP A 48 -10.24 -14.82 5.49
C ASP A 48 -8.85 -15.34 5.10
N LEU A 49 -7.83 -14.48 5.23
CA LEU A 49 -6.45 -14.85 4.92
C LEU A 49 -5.92 -15.81 6.01
N PRO A 50 -5.29 -16.95 5.62
CA PRO A 50 -4.62 -17.82 6.57
C PRO A 50 -3.45 -17.08 7.24
N VAL A 51 -3.13 -17.47 8.48
CA VAL A 51 -1.97 -16.92 9.20
C VAL A 51 -0.70 -17.26 8.41
N GLU A 52 0.11 -16.25 8.12
CA GLU A 52 1.37 -16.46 7.42
C GLU A 52 2.29 -17.33 8.28
N TYR A 53 2.95 -18.30 7.64
CA TYR A 53 3.94 -19.14 8.31
C TYR A 53 5.19 -18.31 8.59
N SER A 54 5.27 -17.68 9.76
CA SER A 54 6.52 -17.13 10.27
C SER A 54 7.42 -18.32 10.61
N GLY A 55 8.48 -18.53 9.83
CA GLY A 55 9.39 -19.67 9.95
C GLY A 55 10.24 -19.70 11.22
N ASP A 56 9.80 -19.03 12.28
CA ASP A 56 10.42 -19.00 13.59
C ASP A 56 9.31 -19.25 14.64
N GLU A 57 9.53 -20.30 15.42
CA GLU A 57 8.81 -20.73 16.63
C GLU A 57 7.83 -21.92 16.51
N GLU A 58 8.23 -22.97 17.22
CA GLU A 58 7.50 -24.19 17.51
C GLU A 58 6.18 -23.89 18.25
N GLY A 59 5.07 -24.43 17.74
CA GLY A 59 3.94 -24.85 18.59
C GLY A 59 2.80 -23.86 18.83
N LYS A 60 1.59 -24.34 18.50
CA LYS A 60 0.24 -23.87 18.87
C LYS A 60 -0.39 -22.75 18.04
N GLY A 61 -1.04 -23.16 16.95
CA GLY A 61 -2.19 -22.45 16.38
C GLY A 61 -3.41 -23.37 16.40
N GLU A 62 -4.40 -23.05 17.23
CA GLU A 62 -5.67 -23.78 17.29
C GLU A 62 -6.39 -23.74 15.93
N GLY A 63 -6.67 -24.92 15.38
CA GLY A 63 -7.50 -25.06 14.19
C GLY A 63 -8.94 -24.64 14.48
N VAL A 64 -9.46 -23.72 13.69
CA VAL A 64 -10.88 -23.35 13.67
C VAL A 64 -11.72 -24.62 13.47
N PRO A 65 -12.75 -24.90 14.29
CA PRO A 65 -13.54 -26.11 14.13
C PRO A 65 -14.38 -25.98 12.85
N GLY A 66 -14.24 -26.97 11.97
CA GLY A 66 -15.08 -27.12 10.79
C GLY A 66 -16.55 -27.06 11.17
N ARG A 67 -17.29 -26.12 10.56
CA ARG A 67 -18.75 -26.14 10.64
C ARG A 67 -19.24 -27.37 9.88
N LYS A 68 -20.13 -28.11 10.54
CA LYS A 68 -20.83 -29.29 10.00
C LYS A 68 -21.60 -28.97 8.72
#